data_AF-A0A3A4QRK8-F1
#
_entry.id   AF-A0A3A4QRK8-F1
#
_cell.length_a   1.000
_cell.length_b   1.000
_cell.length_c   1.000
_cell.angle_alpha   90.00
_cell.angle_beta   90.00
_cell.angle_gamma   90.00
#
_symmetry.space_group_name_H-M   'P 1'
#
loop_
_entity.id
_entity.type
_entity.pdbx_description
1 polymer ?
#
loop_
_entity_poly.entity_id
_entity_poly.type
_entity_poly.pdbx_seq_one_letter_code
_entity_poly.pdbx_strand_id
1 'polypeptide(L)' 'MISPKLVEVGRNLNIELITYADIESVEGSPGKFKVKVRKRARSIIEDLCTGCGACVENCPVTQMVVPQ' A
#
# COMPACT_ATOMS: atom_id res chain seq x y z
N MET A 1 2.46 18.77 -8.62
CA MET A 1 3.35 18.30 -7.54
C MET A 1 2.50 17.77 -6.39
N ILE A 2 2.35 16.45 -6.24
CA ILE A 2 1.47 15.84 -5.21
C ILE A 2 2.24 15.42 -3.94
N SER A 3 3.57 15.37 -4.04
CA SER A 3 4.47 14.85 -3.02
C SER A 3 4.25 15.44 -1.62
N PRO A 4 4.02 16.77 -1.44
CA PRO A 4 3.75 17.31 -0.11
C PRO A 4 2.52 16.70 0.56
N LYS A 5 1.44 16.45 -0.21
CA LYS A 5 0.21 15.90 0.34
C LYS A 5 0.32 14.42 0.67
N LEU A 6 1.08 13.66 -0.12
CA LEU A 6 1.36 12.25 0.17
C LEU A 6 2.11 12.10 1.50
N VAL A 7 3.10 12.95 1.76
CA VAL A 7 3.87 12.93 3.02
C VAL A 7 3.02 13.36 4.22
N GLU A 8 2.18 14.40 4.06
CA GLU A 8 1.29 14.88 5.11
C GLU A 8 0.28 13.82 5.54
N VAL A 9 -0.39 13.18 4.57
CA VAL A 9 -1.36 12.11 4.85
C VAL A 9 -0.67 10.89 5.47
N GLY A 10 0.55 10.57 5.01
CA GLY A 10 1.38 9.49 5.56
C GLY A 10 1.69 9.59 7.05
N ARG A 11 1.67 10.80 7.61
CA ARG A 11 2.03 11.08 9.01
C ARG A 11 0.83 11.47 9.88
N ASN A 12 -0.38 11.45 9.34
CA ASN A 12 -1.57 11.91 10.05
C ASN A 12 -2.11 10.82 10.99
N LEU A 13 -2.24 11.13 12.28
CA LEU A 13 -2.70 10.18 13.31
C LEU A 13 -4.19 9.80 13.19
N ASN A 14 -4.99 10.60 12.48
CA ASN A 14 -6.43 10.36 12.28
C ASN A 14 -6.73 9.60 10.98
N ILE A 15 -5.70 9.18 10.24
CA ILE A 15 -5.85 8.49 8.96
C ILE A 15 -5.08 7.18 9.01
N GLU A 16 -5.79 6.06 8.86
CA GLU A 16 -5.16 4.76 8.63
C GLU A 16 -4.95 4.56 7.13
N LEU A 17 -3.70 4.31 6.72
CA LEU A 17 -3.35 4.07 5.32
C LEU A 17 -3.26 2.58 5.03
N ILE A 18 -4.27 2.06 4.34
CA ILE A 18 -4.27 0.69 3.84
C ILE A 18 -3.87 0.71 2.36
N THR A 19 -2.58 0.60 2.10
CA THR A 19 -2.03 0.63 0.73
C THR A 19 -1.98 -0.76 0.09
N TYR A 20 -1.97 -0.81 -1.25
CA TYR A 20 -2.01 -2.06 -2.04
C TYR A 20 -3.18 -2.96 -1.64
N ALA A 21 -4.35 -2.35 -1.52
CA ALA A 21 -5.57 -3.01 -1.10
C ALA A 21 -6.74 -2.63 -1.99
N ASP A 22 -7.71 -3.54 -2.09
CA ASP A 22 -8.97 -3.33 -2.80
C ASP A 22 -10.14 -3.51 -1.85
N ILE A 23 -11.26 -2.86 -2.18
CA ILE A 23 -12.53 -3.09 -1.49
C ILE A 23 -13.18 -4.33 -2.11
N GLU A 24 -13.46 -5.35 -1.29
CA GLU A 24 -14.16 -6.57 -1.74
C GLU A 24 -15.67 -6.44 -1.60
N SER A 25 -16.14 -5.84 -0.51
CA SER A 25 -17.56 -5.63 -0.28
C SER A 25 -17.82 -4.44 0.63
N VAL A 26 -19.00 -3.85 0.47
CA VAL A 26 -19.52 -2.78 1.31
C VAL A 26 -20.94 -3.17 1.69
N GLU A 27 -21.19 -3.27 2.99
CA GLU A 27 -22.49 -3.64 3.55
C GLU A 27 -22.94 -2.57 4.55
N GLY A 28 -24.25 -2.50 4.79
CA GLY A 28 -24.86 -1.60 5.77
C GLY A 28 -25.58 -0.41 5.14
N SER A 29 -25.76 0.63 5.94
CA SER A 29 -26.54 1.82 5.60
C SER A 29 -25.81 3.08 6.06
N PRO A 30 -26.24 4.29 5.62
CA PRO A 30 -25.58 5.53 5.98
C PRO A 30 -25.33 5.67 7.50
N GLY A 31 -24.06 5.83 7.87
CA GLY A 31 -23.60 5.94 9.26
C GLY A 31 -23.20 4.62 9.93
N LYS A 32 -23.47 3.46 9.32
CA LYS A 32 -23.07 2.13 9.82
C LYS A 32 -22.64 1.23 8.68
N PHE A 33 -21.51 1.57 8.06
CA PHE A 33 -20.91 0.74 7.02
C PHE A 33 -19.98 -0.30 7.61
N LYS A 34 -20.04 -1.50 7.05
CA LYS A 34 -19.04 -2.54 7.24
C LYS A 34 -18.39 -2.81 5.89
N VAL A 35 -17.10 -2.53 5.80
CA VAL A 35 -16.34 -2.66 4.55
C VAL A 35 -15.35 -3.81 4.71
N LYS A 36 -15.32 -4.71 3.73
CA LYS A 36 -14.29 -5.74 3.64
C LYS A 36 -13.20 -5.27 2.70
N VAL A 37 -11.99 -5.14 3.23
CA VAL A 37 -10.81 -4.67 2.48
C VAL A 37 -9.83 -5.81 2.34
N ARG A 38 -9.46 -6.15 1.10
CA ARG A 38 -8.40 -7.11 0.79
C ARG A 38 -7.08 -6.37 0.64
N LYS A 39 -6.22 -6.49 1.64
CA LYS A 39 -4.80 -6.10 1.51
C LYS A 39 -4.07 -7.18 0.72
N ARG A 40 -3.53 -6.84 -0.45
CA ARG A 40 -2.78 -7.78 -1.29
C ARG A 40 -1.44 -8.09 -0.63
N ALA A 41 -0.98 -9.34 -0.77
CA ALA A 41 0.32 -9.75 -0.26
C ALA A 41 1.43 -9.08 -1.08
N ARG A 42 2.28 -8.30 -0.42
CA ARG A 42 3.53 -7.77 -1.01
C ARG A 42 4.65 -8.80 -1.02
N SER A 43 4.42 -9.97 -0.43
CA SER A 43 5.42 -11.03 -0.24
C SER A 43 6.68 -10.56 0.51
N ILE A 44 6.53 -9.55 1.36
CA ILE A 44 7.54 -9.03 2.28
C ILE A 44 6.91 -8.73 3.64
N ILE A 45 7.72 -8.69 4.69
CA ILE A 45 7.31 -8.17 5.99
C ILE A 45 7.49 -6.65 5.95
N GLU A 46 6.39 -5.91 5.83
CA GLU A 46 6.41 -4.44 5.64
C GLU A 46 7.17 -3.71 6.76
N ASP A 47 7.02 -4.14 8.01
CA ASP A 47 7.67 -3.52 9.17
C ASP A 47 9.19 -3.66 9.19
N LEU A 48 9.74 -4.64 8.46
CA LEU A 48 11.19 -4.86 8.35
C LEU A 48 11.77 -4.25 7.07
N CYS A 49 10.93 -3.80 6.13
CA CYS A 49 11.37 -3.23 4.86
C CYS A 49 11.75 -1.77 5.03
N THR A 50 13.00 -1.43 4.72
CA THR A 50 13.50 -0.04 4.80
C THR A 50 13.37 0.73 3.48
N GLY A 51 12.92 0.06 2.41
CA GLY A 51 12.81 0.66 1.08
C GLY A 51 14.16 0.94 0.39
N CYS A 52 15.24 0.27 0.81
CA CYS A 52 16.59 0.52 0.29
C CYS A 52 16.84 0.09 -1.17
N GLY A 53 15.98 -0.76 -1.75
CA GLY A 53 16.09 -1.19 -3.15
C GLY A 53 17.06 -2.33 -3.43
N ALA A 54 17.88 -2.77 -2.46
CA ALA A 54 18.89 -3.81 -2.65
C ALA A 54 18.33 -5.16 -3.12
N CYS A 55 17.08 -5.47 -2.80
CA CYS A 55 16.40 -6.68 -3.28
C CYS A 55 16.14 -6.66 -4.79
N VAL A 56 15.94 -5.47 -5.37
CA VAL A 56 15.68 -5.29 -6.80
C VAL A 56 16.98 -5.46 -7.59
N GLU A 57 18.08 -4.87 -7.12
CA GLU A 57 19.40 -4.95 -7.77
C GLU A 57 19.94 -6.39 -7.87
N ASN A 58 19.70 -7.19 -6.84
CA ASN A 58 20.16 -8.58 -6.77
C ASN A 58 19.14 -9.57 -7.35
N CYS A 59 18.02 -9.11 -7.90
CA CYS A 59 16.98 -9.99 -8.41
C CYS A 59 17.50 -10.72 -9.67
N PRO A 60 17.54 -12.06 -9.70
CA PRO A 60 18.02 -12.81 -10.87
C PRO A 60 17.01 -12.82 -12.04
N VAL A 61 15.82 -12.27 -11.84
CA VAL A 61 14.78 -12.19 -12.87
C VAL A 61 15.08 -11.03 -13.81
N THR A 62 15.38 -11.34 -15.06
CA THR A 62 15.82 -10.36 -16.08
C THR A 62 14.68 -9.65 -16.81
N GLN A 63 13.45 -10.18 -16.75
CA GLN A 63 12.25 -9.50 -17.23
C GLN A 63 11.61 -8.67 -16.12
N MET A 64 12.27 -7.58 -15.72
CA MET A 64 11.62 -6.58 -14.88
C MET A 64 11.12 -5.46 -15.79
N VAL A 65 9.85 -5.55 -16.20
CA VAL A 65 9.13 -4.39 -16.74
C VAL A 65 8.86 -3.48 -15.54
N VAL A 66 9.80 -2.61 -15.20
CA VAL A 66 9.50 -1.43 -14.39
C VAL A 66 8.65 -0.56 -15.32
N PRO A 67 7.34 -0.36 -15.05
CA PRO A 67 6.60 0.62 -15.82
C PRO A 67 7.23 1.97 -15.45
N GLN A 68 7.91 2.57 -16.43
CA GLN A 68 8.42 3.94 -16.35
C GLN A 68 7.24 4.90 -16.19
#